data_AF-A0A7W1BR40-F1
#
_entry.id   AF-A0A7W1BR40-F1
#
_cell.length_a   1.000
_cell.length_b   1.000
_cell.length_c   1.000
_cell.angle_alpha   90.00
_cell.angle_beta   90.00
_cell.angle_gamma   90.00
#
_symmetry.space_group_name_H-M   'P 1'
#
loop_
_entity.id
_entity.type
_entity.pdbx_description
1 polymer ?
#
loop_
_entity_poly.entity_id
_entity_poly.type
_entity_poly.pdbx_seq_one_letter_code
_entity_poly.pdbx_strand_id
1 'polypeptide(L)'
;MSQVITFLGYTPAPRYDGNPWTEIDVEEAALEAGPWNVIDTITISPVDADPEFPASRSLTTENASDTLELWYRLVFRDLSGDEEQPTLPVQNVAGRAAYATVEELARILKVNASQRWQSLRRVIEAAAFEIDMELDLVEPYASPPALVVQVNLQRAAEWWFLQEVPLGLAGIGSEFGSTHLARNSWDKYAFMLAPLKERWGLA
;
A
#
# COMPACT_ATOMS: atom_id res chain seq x y z
N MET A 1 2.89 -2.10 22.63
CA MET A 1 3.80 -1.08 22.05
C MET A 1 2.95 -0.23 21.11
N SER A 2 3.34 0.99 20.73
CA SER A 2 2.59 1.74 19.72
C SER A 2 3.19 1.51 18.33
N GLN A 3 2.37 1.63 17.29
CA GLN A 3 2.82 1.61 15.90
C GLN A 3 2.84 3.03 15.32
N VAL A 4 3.67 3.24 14.30
CA VAL A 4 3.78 4.53 13.60
C VAL A 4 2.93 4.46 12.33
N ILE A 5 1.91 5.32 12.23
CA ILE A 5 1.01 5.40 11.08
C ILE A 5 1.22 6.74 10.38
N THR A 6 1.37 6.70 9.05
CA THR A 6 1.55 7.91 8.23
C THR A 6 0.40 8.06 7.25
N PHE A 7 -0.26 9.22 7.30
CA PHE A 7 -1.32 9.64 6.40
C PHE A 7 -0.74 10.62 5.38
N LEU A 8 -1.10 10.45 4.10
CA LEU A 8 -0.52 11.22 3.00
C LEU A 8 -1.60 11.92 2.20
N GLY A 9 -1.47 13.24 2.02
CA GLY A 9 -2.24 14.01 1.03
C GLY A 9 -3.72 14.24 1.38
N TYR A 10 -4.07 14.29 2.67
CA TYR A 10 -5.43 14.63 3.09
C TYR A 10 -5.66 16.13 3.00
N THR A 11 -6.72 16.55 2.33
CA THR A 11 -7.06 17.98 2.16
C THR A 11 -8.39 18.23 2.85
N PRO A 12 -8.49 19.18 3.79
CA PRO A 12 -9.75 19.47 4.45
C PRO A 12 -10.70 20.23 3.52
N ALA A 13 -11.98 20.28 3.89
CA ALA A 13 -12.97 21.07 3.16
C ALA A 13 -12.61 22.58 3.18
N PRO A 14 -12.82 23.29 2.06
CA PRO A 14 -12.78 24.75 2.02
C PRO A 14 -13.73 25.38 3.03
N ARG A 15 -13.30 26.49 3.65
CA ARG A 15 -14.14 27.31 4.52
C ARG A 15 -14.24 28.74 4.02
N TYR A 16 -15.47 29.28 4.08
CA TYR A 16 -15.83 30.61 3.59
C TYR A 16 -16.17 31.60 4.71
N ASP A 17 -15.98 31.19 5.97
CA ASP A 17 -16.21 32.01 7.17
C ASP A 17 -14.92 32.69 7.66
N GLY A 18 -13.80 32.50 6.96
CA GLY A 18 -12.50 33.08 7.28
C GLY A 18 -11.75 32.38 8.41
N ASN A 19 -12.29 31.30 8.98
CA ASN A 19 -11.62 30.52 10.02
C ASN A 19 -10.91 29.30 9.40
N PRO A 20 -9.58 29.20 9.48
CA PRO A 20 -8.86 28.03 8.99
C PRO A 20 -8.96 26.85 9.95
N TRP A 21 -8.76 25.64 9.42
CA TRP A 21 -8.51 24.45 10.22
C TRP A 21 -7.17 24.58 10.94
N THR A 22 -7.15 24.28 12.23
CA THR A 22 -5.97 24.42 13.09
C THR A 22 -5.48 23.13 13.69
N GLU A 23 -6.33 22.10 13.74
CA GLU A 23 -6.01 20.81 14.34
C GLU A 23 -6.55 19.65 13.48
N ILE A 24 -5.92 18.49 13.61
CA ILE A 24 -6.34 17.24 13.00
C ILE A 24 -6.35 16.18 14.10
N ASP A 25 -7.52 15.59 14.37
CA ASP A 25 -7.58 14.39 15.17
C ASP A 25 -7.38 13.17 14.32
N VAL A 26 -6.54 12.28 14.84
CA VAL A 26 -6.41 10.93 14.34
C VAL A 26 -7.29 10.06 15.22
N GLU A 27 -8.27 9.41 14.59
CA GLU A 27 -9.17 8.49 15.27
C GLU A 27 -8.90 7.05 14.82
N GLU A 28 -9.07 6.12 15.76
CA GLU A 28 -8.84 4.69 15.59
C GLU A 28 -10.07 3.89 16.03
N ALA A 29 -10.39 2.82 15.30
CA ALA A 29 -11.48 1.90 15.61
C ALA A 29 -11.16 0.44 15.24
N ALA A 30 -11.79 -0.50 15.93
CA ALA A 30 -11.71 -1.92 15.60
C ALA A 30 -12.58 -2.32 14.38
N LEU A 31 -13.61 -1.54 14.07
CA LEU A 31 -14.54 -1.75 12.96
C LEU A 31 -14.66 -0.47 12.14
N GLU A 32 -14.93 -0.60 10.84
CA GLU A 32 -15.17 0.53 9.92
C GLU A 32 -16.27 1.49 10.41
N ALA A 33 -17.28 0.97 11.11
CA ALA A 33 -18.39 1.76 11.64
C ALA A 33 -18.10 2.42 13.00
N GLY A 34 -16.93 2.18 13.60
CA GLY A 34 -16.61 2.57 14.98
C GLY A 34 -16.95 1.49 16.03
N PRO A 35 -16.94 1.83 17.32
CA PRO A 35 -16.75 3.17 17.89
C PRO A 35 -15.34 3.71 17.62
N TRP A 36 -15.26 5.03 17.44
CA TRP A 36 -14.02 5.76 17.13
C TRP A 36 -13.44 6.39 18.38
N ASN A 37 -12.14 6.21 18.58
CA ASN A 37 -11.39 6.82 19.68
C ASN A 37 -10.34 7.76 19.12
N VAL A 38 -10.28 8.99 19.62
CA VAL A 38 -9.19 9.90 19.31
C VAL A 38 -7.91 9.36 19.95
N ILE A 39 -6.90 9.08 19.14
CA ILE A 39 -5.58 8.60 19.57
C ILE A 39 -4.52 9.69 19.54
N ASP A 40 -4.74 10.74 18.73
CA ASP A 40 -3.79 11.84 18.58
C ASP A 40 -4.51 13.11 18.13
N THR A 41 -3.98 14.26 18.51
CA THR A 41 -4.43 15.57 18.03
C THR A 41 -3.21 16.36 17.59
N ILE A 42 -3.12 16.64 16.30
CA ILE A 42 -1.95 17.24 15.65
C ILE A 42 -2.30 18.66 15.23
N THR A 43 -1.55 19.64 15.74
CA THR A 43 -1.68 21.04 15.34
C THR A 43 -1.16 21.25 13.92
N ILE A 44 -1.97 21.90 13.08
CA ILE A 44 -1.61 22.27 11.71
C ILE A 44 -0.65 23.46 11.75
N SER A 45 0.54 23.29 11.16
CA SER A 45 1.51 24.37 11.03
C SER A 45 2.29 24.29 9.70
N PRO A 46 2.36 25.37 8.91
CA PRO A 46 1.60 26.61 9.08
C PRO A 46 0.10 26.40 8.81
N VAL A 47 -0.73 27.16 9.53
CA VAL A 47 -2.17 27.28 9.27
C VAL A 47 -2.37 27.95 7.91
N ASP A 48 -3.41 27.54 7.17
CA ASP A 48 -3.72 28.11 5.86
C ASP A 48 -4.07 29.60 5.98
N ALA A 49 -3.38 30.43 5.21
CA ALA A 49 -3.66 31.87 5.15
C ALA A 49 -4.97 32.19 4.42
N ASP A 50 -5.37 31.30 3.51
CA ASP A 50 -6.63 31.36 2.78
C ASP A 50 -7.41 30.04 2.99
N PRO A 51 -8.39 30.02 3.90
CA PRO A 51 -9.13 28.81 4.22
C PRO A 51 -10.08 28.36 3.11
N GLU A 52 -10.31 29.15 2.06
CA GLU A 52 -11.07 28.73 0.87
C GLU A 52 -10.26 27.77 -0.02
N PHE A 53 -8.92 27.77 0.13
CA PHE A 53 -8.01 26.92 -0.64
C PHE A 53 -7.01 26.22 0.29
N PRO A 54 -7.49 25.32 1.17
CA PRO A 54 -6.63 24.68 2.15
C PRO A 54 -5.58 23.77 1.48
N ALA A 55 -4.37 23.77 2.03
CA ALA A 55 -3.30 22.91 1.54
C ALA A 55 -3.49 21.45 1.99
N SER A 56 -3.08 20.51 1.13
CA SER A 56 -3.02 19.08 1.50
C SER A 56 -2.02 18.85 2.64
N ARG A 57 -2.38 17.99 3.58
CA ARG A 57 -1.64 17.66 4.78
C ARG A 57 -1.20 16.20 4.76
N SER A 58 0.03 15.97 5.14
CA SER A 58 0.60 14.66 5.43
C SER A 58 1.08 14.69 6.87
N LEU A 59 0.76 13.67 7.64
CA LEU A 59 1.01 13.62 9.08
C LEU A 59 1.31 12.20 9.51
N THR A 60 2.01 12.09 10.62
CA THR A 60 2.41 10.81 11.21
C THR A 60 1.99 10.82 12.67
N THR A 61 1.35 9.75 13.11
CA THR A 61 1.09 9.50 14.54
C THR A 61 1.95 8.34 15.02
N GLU A 62 2.46 8.47 16.24
CA GLU A 62 3.20 7.42 16.95
C GLU A 62 2.36 6.78 18.08
N ASN A 63 1.08 7.17 18.18
CA ASN A 63 0.17 6.78 19.26
C ASN A 63 -0.81 5.67 18.86
N ALA A 64 -0.72 5.14 17.63
CA ALA A 64 -1.59 4.07 17.17
C ALA A 64 -1.34 2.77 17.95
N SER A 65 -2.41 2.02 18.22
CA SER A 65 -2.34 0.73 18.93
C SER A 65 -1.53 -0.30 18.12
N ASP A 66 -0.81 -1.23 18.74
CA ASP A 66 -0.06 -2.30 18.04
C ASP A 66 -0.94 -3.40 17.40
N THR A 67 -2.26 -3.27 17.47
CA THR A 67 -3.17 -4.22 16.83
C THR A 67 -3.18 -3.97 15.32
N LEU A 68 -3.08 -5.05 14.55
CA LEU A 68 -3.18 -4.99 13.09
C LEU A 68 -4.64 -4.81 12.66
N GLU A 69 -4.85 -4.38 11.42
CA GLU A 69 -6.17 -4.34 10.78
C GLU A 69 -7.16 -3.35 11.41
N LEU A 70 -6.67 -2.42 12.22
CA LEU A 70 -7.45 -1.32 12.77
C LEU A 70 -7.84 -0.32 11.68
N TRP A 71 -8.95 0.35 11.89
CA TRP A 71 -9.46 1.39 11.02
C TRP A 71 -9.06 2.75 11.55
N TYR A 72 -8.69 3.65 10.64
CA TYR A 72 -8.28 5.01 10.94
C TYR A 72 -9.10 6.01 10.14
N ARG A 73 -9.38 7.16 10.73
CA ARG A 73 -9.94 8.32 10.03
C ARG A 73 -9.41 9.60 10.63
N LEU A 74 -9.58 10.69 9.90
CA LEU A 74 -9.15 12.03 10.31
C LEU A 74 -10.37 12.92 10.48
N VAL A 75 -10.30 13.82 11.47
CA VAL A 75 -11.28 14.88 11.69
C VAL A 75 -10.51 16.20 11.80
N PHE A 76 -10.87 17.18 10.99
CA PHE A 76 -10.27 18.50 11.06
C PHE A 76 -11.07 19.39 12.01
N ARG A 77 -10.37 20.16 12.85
CA ARG A 77 -10.97 21.10 13.80
C ARG A 77 -10.38 22.49 13.70
N ASP A 78 -11.19 23.48 14.03
CA ASP A 78 -10.75 24.87 14.18
C ASP A 78 -10.58 25.29 15.63
N LEU A 79 -10.18 26.55 15.84
CA LEU A 79 -9.99 27.12 17.18
C LEU A 79 -11.29 27.31 17.98
N SER A 80 -12.44 27.32 17.31
CA SER A 80 -13.75 27.43 17.95
C SER A 80 -14.30 26.06 18.38
N GLY A 81 -13.69 24.97 17.90
CA GLY A 81 -14.14 23.60 18.10
C GLY A 81 -15.12 23.11 17.05
N ASP A 82 -15.30 23.83 15.94
CA ASP A 82 -16.07 23.33 14.80
C ASP A 82 -15.29 22.18 14.13
N GLU A 83 -16.01 21.12 13.77
CA GLU A 83 -15.45 19.89 13.20
C GLU A 83 -15.89 19.71 11.74
N GLU A 84 -14.98 19.24 10.90
CA GLU A 84 -15.32 18.74 9.56
C GLU A 84 -16.02 17.38 9.64
N GLN A 85 -16.77 17.01 8.60
CA GLN A 85 -17.14 15.62 8.39
C GLN A 85 -15.88 14.73 8.41
N PRO A 86 -15.86 13.63 9.18
CA PRO A 86 -14.73 12.72 9.20
C PRO A 86 -14.40 12.18 7.81
N THR A 87 -13.12 11.96 7.54
CA THR A 87 -12.68 11.32 6.29
C THR A 87 -13.21 9.90 6.18
N LEU A 88 -13.19 9.35 4.96
CA LEU A 88 -13.52 7.95 4.75
C LEU A 88 -12.56 7.08 5.58
N PRO A 89 -13.08 6.14 6.40
CA PRO A 89 -12.26 5.18 7.13
C PRO A 89 -11.29 4.43 6.21
N VAL A 90 -10.05 4.31 6.64
CA VAL A 90 -9.01 3.52 5.98
C VAL A 90 -8.51 2.45 6.93
N GLN A 91 -8.54 1.19 6.48
CA GLN A 91 -8.02 0.09 7.27
C GLN A 91 -6.49 0.02 7.14
N ASN A 92 -5.79 0.01 8.28
CA ASN A 92 -4.38 -0.35 8.36
C ASN A 92 -4.24 -1.87 8.28
N VAL A 93 -4.51 -2.41 7.10
CA VAL A 93 -4.19 -3.80 6.81
C VAL A 93 -2.67 -3.92 6.81
N ALA A 94 -2.15 -4.87 7.60
CA ALA A 94 -0.78 -5.31 7.40
C ALA A 94 -0.70 -5.79 5.95
N GLY A 95 -0.02 -5.03 5.08
CA GLY A 95 0.12 -5.41 3.69
C GLY A 95 0.57 -6.87 3.63
N ARG A 96 -0.21 -7.72 2.94
CA ARG A 96 -0.03 -9.18 2.95
C ARG A 96 1.45 -9.47 2.74
N ALA A 97 2.05 -10.21 3.67
CA ALA A 97 3.50 -10.30 3.75
C ALA A 97 4.07 -10.81 2.42
N ALA A 98 4.76 -9.93 1.70
CA ALA A 98 5.46 -10.32 0.49
C ALA A 98 6.51 -11.39 0.84
N TYR A 99 6.68 -12.35 -0.06
CA TYR A 99 7.62 -13.45 0.15
C TYR A 99 9.08 -13.04 -0.01
N ALA A 100 9.33 -11.85 -0.53
CA ALA A 100 10.64 -11.24 -0.68
C ALA A 100 10.61 -9.76 -0.26
N THR A 101 11.78 -9.15 -0.08
CA THR A 101 11.88 -7.75 0.35
C THR A 101 11.92 -6.76 -0.80
N VAL A 102 11.57 -5.50 -0.51
CA VAL A 102 11.68 -4.39 -1.48
C VAL A 102 13.14 -4.20 -1.91
N GLU A 103 14.09 -4.40 -1.01
CA GLU A 103 15.52 -4.28 -1.26
C GLU A 103 16.03 -5.38 -2.22
N GLU A 104 15.52 -6.61 -2.08
CA GLU A 104 15.84 -7.71 -2.99
C GLU A 104 15.33 -7.43 -4.40
N LEU A 105 14.08 -6.97 -4.53
CA LEU A 105 13.52 -6.59 -5.82
C LEU A 105 14.26 -5.40 -6.43
N ALA A 106 14.56 -4.37 -5.65
CA ALA A 106 15.32 -3.20 -6.10
C ALA A 106 16.70 -3.59 -6.64
N ARG A 107 17.37 -4.56 -5.99
CA ARG A 107 18.66 -5.11 -6.43
C ARG A 107 18.56 -5.81 -7.78
N ILE A 108 17.50 -6.60 -8.00
CA ILE A 108 17.26 -7.29 -9.29
C ILE A 108 16.98 -6.28 -10.40
N LEU A 109 16.12 -5.28 -10.13
CA LEU A 109 15.73 -4.26 -11.08
C LEU A 109 16.81 -3.17 -11.28
N LYS A 110 17.82 -3.12 -10.42
CA LYS A 110 18.87 -2.09 -10.38
C LYS A 110 18.29 -0.67 -10.25
N VAL A 111 17.31 -0.50 -9.38
CA VAL A 111 16.67 0.80 -9.09
C VAL A 111 16.90 1.24 -7.65
N ASN A 112 16.68 2.53 -7.35
CA ASN A 112 16.79 3.05 -5.99
C ASN A 112 15.55 2.67 -5.17
N ALA A 113 15.75 1.83 -4.14
CA ALA A 113 14.69 1.34 -3.28
C ALA A 113 13.97 2.46 -2.52
N SER A 114 14.72 3.40 -1.94
CA SER A 114 14.15 4.49 -1.11
C SER A 114 13.23 5.41 -1.91
N GLN A 115 13.64 5.79 -3.12
CA GLN A 115 12.85 6.68 -3.96
C GLN A 115 11.60 6.00 -4.55
N ARG A 116 11.67 4.69 -4.80
CA ARG A 116 10.60 3.93 -5.48
C ARG A 116 9.91 2.92 -4.56
N TRP A 117 10.05 3.07 -3.24
CA TRP A 117 9.67 2.07 -2.25
C TRP A 117 8.21 1.64 -2.40
N GLN A 118 7.28 2.59 -2.49
CA GLN A 118 5.85 2.31 -2.61
C GLN A 118 5.51 1.56 -3.91
N SER A 119 6.13 1.95 -5.03
CA SER A 119 5.88 1.30 -6.32
C SER A 119 6.43 -0.13 -6.34
N LEU A 120 7.61 -0.34 -5.74
CA LEU A 120 8.21 -1.67 -5.58
C LEU A 120 7.41 -2.56 -4.62
N ARG A 121 6.94 -1.98 -3.50
CA ARG A 121 6.10 -2.67 -2.51
C ARG A 121 4.80 -3.16 -3.14
N ARG A 122 4.15 -2.32 -3.94
CA ARG A 122 2.90 -2.68 -4.63
C ARG A 122 3.06 -3.88 -5.56
N VAL A 123 4.12 -3.93 -6.37
CA VAL A 123 4.31 -5.03 -7.33
C VAL A 123 4.72 -6.34 -6.66
N ILE A 124 5.45 -6.27 -5.53
CA ILE A 124 5.86 -7.47 -4.79
C ILE A 124 4.72 -8.08 -3.99
N GLU A 125 3.81 -7.24 -3.46
CA GLU A 125 2.55 -7.69 -2.83
C GLU A 125 1.57 -8.26 -3.87
N ALA A 126 1.44 -7.63 -5.04
CA ALA A 126 0.61 -8.17 -6.12
C ALA A 126 1.11 -9.56 -6.58
N ALA A 127 2.42 -9.72 -6.71
CA ALA A 127 3.02 -11.01 -7.00
C ALA A 127 2.80 -12.04 -5.89
N ALA A 128 2.79 -11.63 -4.61
CA ALA A 128 2.54 -12.54 -3.49
C ALA A 128 1.10 -13.05 -3.51
N PHE A 129 0.14 -12.14 -3.79
CA PHE A 129 -1.26 -12.48 -3.92
C PHE A 129 -1.54 -13.52 -5.02
N GLU A 130 -0.90 -13.41 -6.18
CA GLU A 130 -1.05 -14.41 -7.25
C GLU A 130 -0.49 -15.78 -6.85
N ILE A 131 0.63 -15.81 -6.11
CA ILE A 131 1.20 -17.06 -5.59
C ILE A 131 0.23 -17.70 -4.57
N ASP A 132 -0.34 -16.90 -3.69
CA ASP A 132 -1.31 -17.39 -2.70
C ASP A 132 -2.54 -18.00 -3.37
N MET A 133 -3.05 -17.35 -4.42
CA MET A 133 -4.16 -17.89 -5.21
C MET A 133 -3.80 -19.21 -5.90
N GLU A 134 -2.59 -19.34 -6.43
CA GLU A 134 -2.17 -20.56 -7.12
C GLU A 134 -1.95 -21.74 -6.16
N LEU A 135 -1.42 -21.45 -4.98
CA LEU A 135 -1.15 -22.42 -3.93
C LEU A 135 -2.35 -22.67 -3.00
N ASP A 136 -3.48 -21.98 -3.23
CA ASP A 136 -4.69 -22.04 -2.41
C ASP A 136 -4.41 -21.75 -0.92
N LEU A 137 -3.57 -20.73 -0.67
CA LEU A 137 -3.15 -20.34 0.68
C LEU A 137 -4.17 -19.38 1.31
N VAL A 138 -4.77 -19.83 2.42
CA VAL A 138 -5.57 -18.98 3.31
C VAL A 138 -4.67 -17.95 4.00
N GLU A 139 -3.55 -18.43 4.56
CA GLU A 139 -2.55 -17.62 5.24
C GLU A 139 -1.20 -17.70 4.51
N PRO A 140 -0.46 -16.58 4.36
CA PRO A 140 0.87 -16.61 3.79
C PRO A 140 1.83 -17.50 4.59
N TYR A 141 2.86 -18.03 3.94
CA TYR A 141 3.92 -18.74 4.65
C TYR A 141 4.60 -17.85 5.70
N ALA A 142 4.63 -18.31 6.95
CA ALA A 142 5.47 -17.70 7.99
C ALA A 142 6.97 -17.80 7.67
N SER A 143 7.38 -18.86 6.95
CA SER A 143 8.74 -19.05 6.44
C SER A 143 8.65 -19.62 5.02
N PRO A 144 8.67 -18.77 3.98
CA PRO A 144 8.41 -19.21 2.61
C PRO A 144 9.53 -20.13 2.09
N PRO A 145 9.19 -21.22 1.37
CA PRO A 145 10.17 -21.99 0.62
C PRO A 145 10.95 -21.10 -0.35
N ALA A 146 12.25 -21.36 -0.54
CA ALA A 146 13.10 -20.55 -1.43
C ALA A 146 12.53 -20.39 -2.86
N LEU A 147 11.79 -21.39 -3.34
CA LEU A 147 11.10 -21.35 -4.63
C LEU A 147 9.99 -20.29 -4.67
N VAL A 148 9.23 -20.11 -3.58
CA VAL A 148 8.19 -19.09 -3.46
C VAL A 148 8.82 -17.69 -3.50
N VAL A 149 9.91 -17.48 -2.77
CA VAL A 149 10.69 -16.23 -2.79
C VAL A 149 11.17 -15.92 -4.21
N GLN A 150 11.73 -16.91 -4.90
CA GLN A 150 12.20 -16.77 -6.27
C GLN A 150 11.07 -16.40 -7.24
N VAL A 151 9.94 -17.11 -7.18
CA VAL A 151 8.78 -16.83 -8.04
C VAL A 151 8.22 -15.44 -7.74
N ASN A 152 8.15 -15.03 -6.47
CA ASN A 152 7.68 -13.71 -6.06
C ASN A 152 8.54 -12.59 -6.66
N LEU A 153 9.86 -12.69 -6.57
CA LEU A 153 10.78 -11.72 -7.15
C LEU A 153 10.68 -11.64 -8.68
N GLN A 154 10.61 -12.79 -9.36
CA GLN A 154 10.51 -12.82 -10.82
C GLN A 154 9.18 -12.26 -11.31
N ARG A 155 8.08 -12.59 -10.63
CA ARG A 155 6.75 -12.09 -10.98
C ARG A 155 6.61 -10.60 -10.69
N ALA A 156 7.12 -10.13 -9.55
CA ALA A 156 7.12 -8.71 -9.21
C ALA A 156 7.91 -7.87 -10.23
N ALA A 157 9.02 -8.41 -10.75
CA ALA A 157 9.77 -7.76 -11.82
C ALA A 157 8.96 -7.65 -13.13
N GLU A 158 8.14 -8.65 -13.49
CA GLU A 158 7.23 -8.52 -14.64
C GLU A 158 6.18 -7.43 -14.42
N TRP A 159 5.54 -7.42 -13.25
CA TRP A 159 4.57 -6.38 -12.89
C TRP A 159 5.18 -4.98 -12.97
N TRP A 160 6.43 -4.83 -12.51
CA TRP A 160 7.16 -3.59 -12.62
C TRP A 160 7.32 -3.13 -14.07
N PHE A 161 7.80 -4.00 -14.95
CA PHE A 161 7.98 -3.64 -16.37
C PHE A 161 6.64 -3.34 -17.05
N LEU A 162 5.56 -4.06 -16.73
CA LEU A 162 4.23 -3.77 -17.25
C LEU A 162 3.70 -2.39 -16.84
N GLN A 163 4.07 -1.91 -15.64
CA GLN A 163 3.67 -0.59 -15.14
C GLN A 163 4.53 0.55 -15.69
N GLU A 164 5.83 0.34 -15.86
CA GLU A 164 6.76 1.38 -16.32
C GLU A 164 6.78 1.55 -17.85
N VAL A 165 6.34 0.55 -18.62
CA VAL A 165 6.26 0.67 -20.08
C VAL A 165 5.07 1.57 -20.46
N PRO A 166 5.30 2.72 -21.13
CA PRO A 166 4.22 3.59 -21.56
C PRO A 166 3.25 2.84 -22.48
N LEU A 167 1.94 3.05 -22.27
CA LEU A 167 0.89 2.51 -23.14
C LEU A 167 1.20 2.85 -24.60
N GLY A 168 1.44 1.82 -25.41
CA GLY A 168 1.75 1.94 -26.85
C GLY A 168 3.20 1.64 -27.25
N LEU A 169 4.15 1.51 -26.31
CA LEU A 169 5.54 1.09 -26.59
C LEU A 169 5.83 -0.36 -26.21
N ALA A 170 4.90 -1.04 -25.55
CA ALA A 170 4.99 -2.47 -25.28
C ALA A 170 4.94 -3.25 -26.61
N GLY A 171 6.10 -3.53 -27.20
CA GLY A 171 6.25 -4.27 -28.45
C GLY A 171 6.96 -3.53 -29.60
N ILE A 172 7.42 -2.29 -29.42
CA ILE A 172 8.12 -1.52 -30.48
C ILE A 172 9.63 -1.43 -30.21
N GLY A 173 10.25 -2.57 -29.91
CA GLY A 173 11.69 -2.73 -29.91
C GLY A 173 12.06 -3.85 -30.87
N SER A 174 12.33 -3.52 -32.12
CA SER A 174 12.63 -4.48 -33.21
C SER A 174 13.94 -5.27 -33.03
N GLU A 175 14.66 -5.07 -31.92
CA GLU A 175 15.91 -5.78 -31.61
C GLU A 175 15.69 -7.00 -30.69
N PHE A 176 14.51 -7.14 -30.10
CA PHE A 176 14.11 -8.32 -29.34
C PHE A 176 12.93 -8.95 -30.05
N GLY A 177 13.15 -10.10 -30.71
CA GLY A 177 12.19 -10.77 -31.58
C GLY A 177 10.78 -10.88 -31.00
N SER A 178 9.78 -10.88 -31.89
CA SER A 178 8.33 -10.98 -31.63
C SER A 178 7.98 -11.04 -30.14
N THR A 179 7.81 -9.88 -29.52
CA THR A 179 7.29 -9.77 -28.16
C THR A 179 5.81 -10.13 -28.21
N HIS A 180 5.52 -11.43 -28.27
CA HIS A 180 4.28 -11.93 -27.73
C HIS A 180 4.33 -11.55 -26.24
N LEU A 181 3.66 -10.45 -25.88
CA LEU A 181 3.13 -10.32 -24.53
C LEU A 181 2.32 -11.59 -24.32
N ALA A 182 2.92 -12.57 -23.64
CA ALA A 182 2.25 -13.81 -23.36
C ALA A 182 0.99 -13.39 -22.61
N ARG A 183 -0.16 -13.56 -23.26
CA ARG A 183 -1.48 -13.22 -22.72
C ARG A 183 -1.73 -13.92 -21.38
N ASN A 184 -0.87 -14.89 -21.04
CA ASN A 184 -0.82 -15.60 -19.79
C ASN A 184 0.65 -15.81 -19.32
N SER A 185 1.37 -14.75 -18.96
CA SER A 185 2.74 -14.90 -18.42
C SER A 185 2.78 -15.61 -17.05
N TRP A 186 1.62 -15.84 -16.43
CA TRP A 186 1.47 -16.57 -15.18
C TRP A 186 1.80 -18.07 -15.30
N ASP A 187 1.51 -18.70 -16.45
CA ASP A 187 1.56 -20.17 -16.61
C ASP A 187 2.94 -20.77 -16.25
N LYS A 188 4.03 -20.05 -16.57
CA LYS A 188 5.38 -20.50 -16.21
C LYS A 188 5.62 -20.49 -14.70
N TYR A 189 5.05 -19.53 -13.97
CA TYR A 189 5.17 -19.44 -12.52
C TYR A 189 4.30 -20.48 -11.84
N ALA A 190 3.08 -20.70 -12.34
CA ALA A 190 2.22 -21.80 -11.90
C ALA A 190 2.94 -23.17 -12.07
N PHE A 191 3.58 -23.39 -13.22
CA PHE A 191 4.38 -24.61 -13.44
C PHE A 191 5.56 -24.73 -12.47
N MET A 192 6.26 -23.62 -12.17
CA MET A 192 7.32 -23.62 -11.15
C MET A 192 6.80 -23.95 -9.76
N LEU A 193 5.57 -23.51 -9.42
CA LEU A 193 4.95 -23.75 -8.12
C LEU A 193 4.29 -25.14 -7.99
N ALA A 194 4.05 -25.85 -9.10
CA ALA A 194 3.39 -27.15 -9.11
C ALA A 194 3.96 -28.18 -8.10
N PRO A 195 5.29 -28.31 -7.91
CA PRO A 195 5.84 -29.25 -6.92
C PRO A 195 5.48 -28.91 -5.47
N LEU A 196 5.16 -27.64 -5.17
CA LEU A 196 4.68 -27.25 -3.84
C LEU A 196 3.21 -27.62 -3.67
N LYS A 197 2.39 -27.47 -4.71
CA LYS A 197 0.97 -27.85 -4.70
C LYS A 197 0.78 -29.35 -4.47
N GLU A 198 1.55 -30.17 -5.19
CA GLU A 198 1.51 -31.64 -5.06
C GLU A 198 1.93 -32.13 -3.67
N ARG A 199 2.85 -31.42 -3.00
CA ARG A 199 3.35 -31.81 -1.68
C ARG A 199 2.33 -31.67 -0.55
N TRP A 200 1.31 -30.85 -0.73
CA TRP A 200 0.30 -30.53 0.29
C TRP A 200 -0.97 -31.36 0.15
N GLY A 201 -1.01 -32.33 -0.78
CA GLY A 201 -2.12 -33.27 -0.91
C GLY A 201 -3.41 -32.65 -1.45
N LEU A 202 -3.35 -31.46 -2.04
CA LEU A 202 -4.45 -30.85 -2.79
C LEU A 202 -4.45 -31.44 -4.21
N ALA A 203 -5.06 -32.61 -4.35
CA ALA A 203 -5.45 -33.19 -5.63
C ALA A 203 -6.98 -33.14 -5.78
#